data_AF-A0AB37T559-F1
#
_entry.id   AF-A0AB37T559-F1
#
_cell.length_a   1.000
_cell.length_b   1.000
_cell.length_c   1.000
_cell.angle_alpha   90.00
_cell.angle_beta   90.00
_cell.angle_gamma   90.00
#
_symmetry.space_group_name_H-M   'P 1'
#
loop_
_entity.id
_entity.type
_entity.pdbx_description
1 polymer ?
#
loop_
_entity_poly.entity_id
_entity_poly.type
_entity_poly.pdbx_seq_one_letter_code
_entity_poly.pdbx_strand_id
1 'polypeptide(L)'
;MRAECGPGGGVHACPCCGYLTVGERGVYEICPVCFWEDDGQDDHDANVVRGGPNGRLSLTVARLNFDLHGACEEAHIHNVRPPEPDEIPPGGSARPLPEDAKVKRVKRMRY
;
A
#
# COMPACT_ATOMS: atom_id res chain seq x y z
N MET A 1 -0.90 11.68 -25.06
CA MET A 1 -2.07 11.37 -24.22
C MET A 1 -1.59 11.22 -22.79
N ARG A 2 -1.87 12.19 -21.91
CA ARG A 2 -1.54 12.09 -20.49
C ARG A 2 -2.76 11.47 -19.81
N ALA A 3 -2.58 10.34 -19.14
CA ALA A 3 -3.61 9.79 -18.26
C ALA A 3 -3.78 10.79 -17.11
N GLU A 4 -4.90 11.49 -17.09
CA GLU A 4 -5.27 12.35 -15.98
C GLU A 4 -5.66 11.42 -14.82
N CYS A 5 -4.84 11.38 -13.77
CA CYS A 5 -5.18 10.69 -12.53
C CYS A 5 -6.46 11.30 -11.96
N GLY A 6 -7.46 10.45 -11.72
CA GLY A 6 -8.60 10.84 -10.91
C GLY A 6 -8.16 11.20 -9.49
N PRO A 7 -8.96 11.99 -8.75
CA PRO A 7 -8.64 12.39 -7.39
C PRO A 7 -8.84 11.20 -6.45
N GLY A 8 -7.83 10.32 -6.36
CA GLY A 8 -7.84 9.24 -5.37
C GLY A 8 -7.08 7.97 -5.73
N GLY A 9 -6.78 7.72 -7.01
CA GLY A 9 -6.03 6.54 -7.46
C GLY A 9 -4.65 6.92 -7.99
N GLY A 10 -3.61 6.35 -7.39
CA GLY A 10 -2.24 6.49 -7.89
C GLY A 10 -2.06 5.86 -9.27
N VAL A 11 -0.94 6.14 -9.93
CA VAL A 11 -0.58 5.50 -11.22
C VAL A 11 0.51 4.45 -11.06
N HIS A 12 1.13 4.39 -9.89
CA HIS A 12 2.18 3.44 -9.58
C HIS A 12 1.72 2.46 -8.51
N ALA A 13 2.08 1.20 -8.71
CA ALA A 13 1.87 0.16 -7.72
C ALA A 13 2.75 0.42 -6.49
N CYS A 14 2.15 0.40 -5.31
CA CYS A 14 2.88 0.39 -4.05
C CYS A 14 3.80 -0.85 -4.02
N PRO A 15 5.10 -0.72 -3.72
CA PRO A 15 6.03 -1.85 -3.72
C PRO A 15 5.67 -2.90 -2.65
N CYS A 16 4.92 -2.51 -1.62
CA CYS A 16 4.45 -3.41 -0.56
C CYS A 16 3.21 -4.21 -1.00
N CYS A 17 2.07 -3.57 -1.20
CA CYS A 17 0.78 -4.25 -1.45
C CYS A 17 0.43 -4.43 -2.93
N GLY A 18 1.06 -3.70 -3.84
CA GLY A 18 0.86 -3.80 -5.28
C GLY A 18 -0.36 -3.06 -5.84
N TYR A 19 -1.16 -2.39 -5.01
CA TYR A 19 -2.27 -1.52 -5.45
C TYR A 19 -1.74 -0.19 -6.00
N LEU A 20 -2.47 0.40 -6.96
CA LEU A 20 -2.13 1.66 -7.61
C LEU A 20 -2.48 2.85 -6.71
N THR A 21 -1.65 3.07 -5.69
CA THR A 21 -1.90 4.07 -4.64
C THR A 21 -0.84 5.16 -4.57
N VAL A 22 0.24 5.01 -5.33
CA VAL A 22 1.35 5.96 -5.34
C VAL A 22 1.25 6.82 -6.61
N GLY A 23 1.22 8.14 -6.43
CA GLY A 23 1.17 9.12 -7.51
C GLY A 23 2.53 9.31 -8.19
N GLU A 24 3.61 9.38 -7.40
CA GLU A 24 4.99 9.51 -7.88
C GLU A 24 5.91 8.63 -7.01
N ARG A 25 6.88 7.94 -7.63
CA ARG A 25 7.77 7.02 -6.89
C ARG A 25 8.88 7.76 -6.15
N GLY A 26 9.16 7.36 -4.91
CA GLY A 26 10.29 7.83 -4.10
C GLY A 26 10.12 9.21 -3.49
N VAL A 27 8.89 9.75 -3.47
CA VAL A 27 8.57 11.06 -2.87
C VAL A 27 7.92 10.95 -1.49
N TYR A 28 8.10 9.82 -0.80
CA TYR A 28 7.66 9.61 0.58
C TYR A 28 6.14 9.63 0.75
N GLU A 29 5.40 9.19 -0.28
CA GLU A 29 3.95 9.04 -0.20
C GLU A 29 3.59 7.80 0.62
N ILE A 30 2.64 7.95 1.55
CA ILE A 30 2.14 6.85 2.37
C ILE A 30 0.99 6.15 1.64
N CYS A 31 1.14 4.86 1.37
CA CYS A 31 0.09 4.05 0.78
C CYS A 31 -1.10 3.91 1.76
N PRO A 32 -2.32 4.37 1.44
CA PRO A 32 -3.48 4.25 2.33
C PRO A 32 -4.00 2.81 2.49
N VAL A 33 -3.57 1.87 1.64
CA VAL A 33 -4.00 0.46 1.68
C VAL A 33 -3.15 -0.39 2.61
N CYS A 34 -1.85 -0.11 2.71
CA CYS A 34 -0.95 -0.89 3.58
C CYS A 34 -0.13 -0.05 4.55
N PHE A 35 -0.16 1.27 4.47
CA PHE A 35 0.62 2.19 5.31
C PHE A 35 2.15 2.16 5.08
N TRP A 36 2.62 1.57 3.98
CA TRP A 36 4.04 1.68 3.57
C TRP A 36 4.32 3.08 3.00
N GLU A 37 5.41 3.71 3.44
CA GLU A 37 5.88 4.99 2.88
C GLU A 37 6.88 4.75 1.75
N ASP A 38 6.58 5.26 0.56
CA ASP A 38 7.40 5.02 -0.65
C ASP A 38 8.68 5.88 -0.64
N ASP A 39 9.72 5.36 -0.01
CA ASP A 39 11.09 5.91 0.03
C ASP A 39 11.94 5.51 -1.20
N GLY A 40 11.30 4.95 -2.23
CA GLY A 40 11.95 4.45 -3.44
C GLY A 40 12.59 3.06 -3.29
N GLN A 41 12.30 2.33 -2.20
CA GLN A 41 12.67 0.91 -2.08
C GLN A 41 11.86 0.04 -3.04
N ASP A 42 12.50 -0.97 -3.63
CA ASP A 42 11.86 -1.89 -4.57
C ASP A 42 12.51 -3.30 -4.51
N ASP A 43 12.20 -4.17 -5.47
CA ASP A 43 12.59 -5.59 -5.46
C ASP A 43 14.10 -5.83 -5.31
N HIS A 44 14.92 -5.00 -5.97
CA HIS A 44 16.39 -5.16 -5.98
C HIS A 44 17.01 -5.02 -4.58
N ASP A 45 16.33 -4.34 -3.66
CA ASP A 45 16.80 -4.10 -2.31
C ASP A 45 15.73 -4.40 -1.24
N ALA A 46 14.74 -5.23 -1.56
CA ALA A 46 13.59 -5.48 -0.70
C ALA A 46 13.94 -6.08 0.68
N ASN A 47 15.06 -6.81 0.77
CA ASN A 47 15.53 -7.41 2.02
C ASN A 47 16.34 -6.45 2.91
N VAL A 48 16.67 -5.26 2.41
CA VAL A 48 17.45 -4.27 3.14
C VAL A 48 16.54 -3.50 4.10
N VAL A 49 16.98 -3.31 5.35
CA VAL A 49 16.36 -2.35 6.27
C VAL A 49 17.03 -1.00 6.04
N ARG A 50 16.35 -0.10 5.32
CA ARG A 50 16.88 1.24 5.01
C ARG A 50 16.85 2.19 6.21
N GLY A 51 16.03 1.92 7.22
CA GLY A 51 15.76 2.90 8.26
C GLY A 51 14.72 3.92 7.82
N GLY A 52 14.81 5.13 8.37
CA GLY A 52 14.00 6.27 7.94
C GLY A 52 12.51 6.07 8.23
N PRO A 53 11.61 6.40 7.26
CA PRO A 53 10.17 6.43 7.50
C PRO A 53 9.57 5.05 7.84
N ASN A 54 10.12 3.98 7.27
CA ASN A 54 9.68 2.61 7.53
C ASN A 54 10.42 1.95 8.72
N GLY A 55 11.23 2.73 9.47
CA GLY A 55 11.85 2.30 10.71
C GLY A 55 12.73 1.05 10.57
N ARG A 56 12.40 -0.03 11.28
CA ARG A 56 13.18 -1.28 11.28
C ARG A 56 12.67 -2.30 10.25
N LEU A 57 11.70 -1.92 9.44
CA LEU A 57 11.04 -2.79 8.49
C LEU A 57 11.80 -2.82 7.16
N SER A 58 11.99 -4.02 6.61
CA SER A 58 12.36 -4.17 5.20
C SER A 58 11.10 -4.37 4.36
N LEU A 59 11.17 -4.03 3.07
CA LEU A 59 10.04 -4.22 2.16
C LEU A 59 9.57 -5.69 2.10
N THR A 60 10.50 -6.66 2.20
CA THR A 60 10.15 -8.08 2.27
C THR A 60 9.29 -8.40 3.50
N VAL A 61 9.66 -7.88 4.68
CA VAL A 61 8.88 -8.10 5.90
C VAL A 61 7.54 -7.36 5.82
N ALA A 62 7.52 -6.15 5.26
CA ALA A 62 6.29 -5.39 5.04
C ALA A 62 5.29 -6.14 4.16
N ARG A 63 5.77 -6.80 3.10
CA ARG A 63 4.95 -7.66 2.21
C ARG A 63 4.35 -8.83 2.98
N LEU A 64 5.15 -9.53 3.78
CA LEU A 64 4.67 -10.63 4.63
C LEU A 64 3.64 -10.16 5.65
N ASN A 65 3.88 -9.02 6.29
CA ASN A 65 2.95 -8.42 7.23
C ASN A 65 1.64 -8.03 6.54
N PHE A 66 1.70 -7.50 5.32
CA PHE A 66 0.49 -7.18 4.57
C PHE A 66 -0.34 -8.44 4.28
N ASP A 67 0.33 -9.53 3.88
CA ASP A 67 -0.33 -10.83 3.64
C ASP A 67 -0.97 -11.40 4.93
N LEU A 68 -0.46 -11.06 6.12
CA LEU A 68 -0.97 -11.53 7.42
C LEU A 68 -2.04 -10.60 8.04
N HIS A 69 -1.84 -9.28 7.92
CA HIS A 69 -2.56 -8.28 8.71
C HIS A 69 -3.37 -7.30 7.85
N GLY A 70 -3.08 -7.20 6.55
CA GLY A 70 -3.61 -6.17 5.66
C GLY A 70 -2.93 -4.81 5.85
N ALA A 71 -1.79 -4.75 6.55
CA ALA A 71 -0.96 -3.57 6.73
C ALA A 71 0.53 -3.95 6.73
N CYS A 72 1.42 -3.01 6.41
CA CYS A 72 2.87 -3.22 6.38
C CYS A 72 3.44 -3.58 7.76
N GLU A 73 2.74 -3.22 8.83
CA GLU A 73 3.02 -3.60 10.20
C GLU A 73 1.71 -3.72 10.99
N GLU A 74 1.64 -4.66 11.93
CA GLU A 74 0.44 -4.89 12.75
C GLU A 74 -0.01 -3.62 13.48
N ALA A 75 0.95 -2.78 13.91
CA ALA A 75 0.68 -1.52 14.59
C ALA A 75 -0.17 -0.55 13.73
N HIS A 76 -0.13 -0.68 12.41
CA HIS A 76 -0.78 0.25 11.47
C HIS A 76 -2.13 -0.25 10.91
N ILE A 77 -2.66 -1.38 11.38
CA ILE A 77 -3.96 -1.93 10.95
C ILE A 77 -5.10 -0.90 11.05
N HIS A 78 -5.02 0.04 12.00
CA HIS A 78 -6.06 1.07 12.18
C HIS A 78 -5.91 2.30 11.28
N ASN A 79 -4.80 2.42 10.53
CA ASN A 79 -4.50 3.54 9.64
C ASN A 79 -4.71 3.20 8.15
N VAL A 80 -5.14 1.98 7.84
CA VAL A 80 -5.37 1.52 6.47
C VAL A 80 -6.86 1.51 6.10
N ARG A 81 -7.14 1.59 4.79
CA ARG A 81 -8.47 1.40 4.20
C ARG A 81 -8.44 0.32 3.12
N PRO A 82 -9.60 -0.23 2.70
CA PRO A 82 -9.66 -1.06 1.51
C PRO A 82 -9.21 -0.27 0.26
N PRO A 83 -8.67 -0.96 -0.77
CA PRO A 83 -8.43 -0.34 -2.06
C PRO A 83 -9.76 0.06 -2.70
N GLU A 84 -9.76 1.21 -3.37
CA GLU A 84 -10.85 1.64 -4.24
C GLU A 84 -10.80 0.88 -5.58
N PRO A 85 -11.91 0.78 -6.33
CA PRO A 85 -11.94 0.00 -7.57
C PRO A 85 -10.93 0.43 -8.64
N ASP A 86 -10.59 1.71 -8.69
CA ASP A 86 -9.62 2.31 -9.61
C ASP A 86 -8.16 2.08 -9.18
N GLU A 87 -7.92 1.67 -7.94
CA GLU A 87 -6.58 1.32 -7.43
C GLU A 87 -6.22 -0.15 -7.68
N ILE A 88 -7.15 -0.96 -8.21
CA ILE A 88 -6.94 -2.37 -8.51
C ILE A 88 -6.23 -2.49 -9.86
N PRO A 89 -5.00 -3.03 -9.92
CA PRO A 89 -4.29 -3.20 -11.18
C PRO A 89 -5.06 -4.15 -12.11
N PRO A 90 -5.26 -3.80 -13.40
CA PRO A 90 -6.03 -4.63 -14.34
C PRO A 90 -5.40 -6.01 -14.61
N GLY A 91 -4.12 -6.19 -14.30
CA GLY A 91 -3.39 -7.46 -14.43
C GLY A 91 -3.34 -8.31 -13.15
N GLY A 92 -4.00 -7.90 -12.06
CA GLY A 92 -4.01 -8.67 -10.81
C GLY A 92 -2.65 -8.75 -10.11
N SER A 93 -1.76 -7.77 -10.29
CA SER A 93 -0.44 -7.72 -9.64
C SER A 93 -0.50 -7.35 -8.15
N ALA A 94 -1.67 -6.95 -7.64
CA ALA A 94 -1.86 -6.62 -6.23
C ALA A 94 -2.00 -7.89 -5.37
N ARG A 95 -1.47 -7.80 -4.15
CA ARG A 95 -1.63 -8.87 -3.15
C ARG A 95 -3.09 -8.92 -2.69
N PRO A 96 -3.69 -10.12 -2.55
CA PRO A 96 -5.05 -10.23 -2.04
C PRO A 96 -5.11 -9.73 -0.59
N LEU A 97 -6.20 -9.06 -0.23
CA LEU A 97 -6.43 -8.72 1.17
C LEU A 97 -6.71 -10.00 1.97
N PRO A 98 -6.18 -10.14 3.20
CA PRO A 98 -6.53 -11.26 4.06
C PRO A 98 -8.03 -11.27 4.35
N GLU A 99 -8.68 -12.44 4.32
CA GLU A 99 -10.14 -12.56 4.57
C GLU A 99 -10.53 -12.04 5.97
N ASP A 100 -9.62 -12.20 6.94
CA ASP A 100 -9.77 -11.77 8.33
C ASP A 100 -9.13 -10.40 8.63
N ALA A 101 -8.62 -9.70 7.61
CA ALA A 101 -8.08 -8.37 7.81
C ALA A 101 -9.20 -7.50 8.38
N LYS A 102 -9.03 -7.06 9.64
CA LYS A 102 -9.97 -6.21 10.39
C LYS A 102 -10.03 -4.80 9.82
N VAL A 103 -9.95 -4.65 8.50
CA VAL A 103 -10.18 -3.40 7.79
C VAL A 103 -11.62 -3.05 8.06
N LYS A 104 -11.82 -2.14 9.02
CA LYS A 104 -13.13 -1.60 9.33
C LYS A 104 -13.67 -1.05 8.02
N ARG A 105 -14.64 -1.74 7.40
CA ARG A 105 -15.42 -1.18 6.28
C ARG A 105 -15.95 0.13 6.80
N VAL A 106 -15.32 1.24 6.41
CA VAL A 106 -15.80 2.57 6.76
C VAL A 106 -17.20 2.62 6.14
N LYS A 107 -18.23 2.52 6.98
CA LYS A 107 -19.60 2.69 6.52
C LYS A 107 -19.61 4.09 5.91
N ARG A 108 -19.71 4.20 4.57
CA ARG A 108 -19.96 5.47 3.90
C ARG A 108 -21.19 6.07 4.59
N MET A 109 -20.97 7.05 5.45
CA MET A 109 -22.02 7.89 6.00
C MET A 109 -22.53 8.69 4.80
N ARG A 110 -23.57 8.18 4.14
CA ARG A 110 -24.30 8.94 3.12
C ARG A 110 -25.08 10.01 3.89
N TYR A 111 -24.75 11.28 3.66
CA TYR A 111 -25.61 12.40 4.03
C TYR A 111 -26.77 12.49 3.03
#